data_AF-A0A8J3YX13-F1
#
_entry.id   AF-A0A8J3YX13-F1
#
_cell.length_a   1.000
_cell.length_b   1.000
_cell.length_c   1.000
_cell.angle_alpha   90.00
_cell.angle_beta   90.00
_cell.angle_gamma   90.00
#
_symmetry.space_group_name_H-M   'P 1'
#
loop_
_entity.id
_entity.type
_entity.pdbx_description
1 polymer ?
#
loop_
_entity_poly.entity_id
_entity_poly.type
_entity_poly.pdbx_seq_one_letter_code
_entity_poly.pdbx_strand_id
1 'polypeptide(L)' 'MTRIRTWLERLADRIHGPGDDLARTAGLTVERLPGGRRRISDPRVTAWLNQRRQRLAETGEPSRRAA' A
#
# COMPACT_ATOMS: atom_id res chain seq x y z
N MET A 1 -5.80 24.59 14.46
CA MET A 1 -4.95 23.60 13.74
C MET A 1 -5.71 22.72 12.72
N THR A 2 -7.04 22.66 12.73
CA THR A 2 -7.84 21.74 11.89
C THR A 2 -8.02 22.18 10.43
N ARG A 3 -8.10 23.49 10.15
CA ARG A 3 -8.41 24.01 8.80
C ARG A 3 -7.29 23.80 7.77
N ILE A 4 -6.04 23.92 8.18
CA ILE A 4 -4.87 23.73 7.30
C ILE A 4 -4.76 22.27 6.87
N ARG A 5 -4.98 21.33 7.81
CA ARG A 5 -4.97 19.89 7.53
C ARG A 5 -6.03 19.50 6.50
N THR A 6 -7.26 19.98 6.66
CA THR A 6 -8.35 19.71 5.70
C THR A 6 -8.06 20.30 4.32
N TRP A 7 -7.39 21.45 4.25
CA TRP A 7 -7.00 22.05 2.98
C TRP A 7 -5.92 21.24 2.25
N LEU A 8 -4.90 20.78 2.99
CA LEU A 8 -3.86 19.89 2.45
C LEU A 8 -4.43 18.56 1.97
N GLU A 9 -5.39 17.97 2.71
CA GLU A 9 -6.08 16.75 2.30
C GLU A 9 -6.88 16.94 1.01
N ARG A 10 -7.59 18.07 0.86
CA ARG A 10 -8.31 18.41 -0.38
C ARG A 10 -7.38 18.65 -1.57
N LEU A 11 -6.23 19.30 -1.35
CA LEU A 11 -5.23 19.51 -2.38
C LEU A 11 -4.64 18.18 -2.86
N ALA A 12 -4.29 17.29 -1.92
CA ALA A 12 -3.81 15.95 -2.22
C ALA A 12 -4.85 15.13 -2.99
N ASP A 13 -6.13 15.21 -2.61
CA ASP A 13 -7.23 14.55 -3.33
C ASP A 13 -7.34 15.03 -4.78
N ARG A 14 -7.16 16.33 -5.03
CA ARG A 14 -7.21 16.89 -6.38
C ARG A 14 -6.03 16.44 -7.25
N ILE A 15 -4.84 16.34 -6.67
CA ILE A 15 -3.63 15.93 -7.41
C ILE A 15 -3.66 14.42 -7.68
N HIS A 16 -4.04 13.62 -6.69
CA HIS A 16 -3.96 12.15 -6.77
C HIS A 16 -5.22 11.49 -7.32
N GLY A 17 -6.38 12.16 -7.36
CA GLY A 17 -7.64 11.60 -7.83
C GLY A 17 -7.54 10.83 -9.16
N PRO A 18 -7.00 11.45 -10.23
CA PRO A 18 -6.84 10.75 -11.51
C PRO A 18 -5.92 9.52 -11.43
N GLY A 19 -4.84 9.60 -10.65
CA GLY A 19 -3.92 8.48 -10.44
C GLY A 19 -4.54 7.34 -9.63
N ASP A 20 -5.33 7.68 -8.60
CA ASP A 20 -6.08 6.73 -7.80
C ASP A 20 -7.10 5.97 -8.67
N ASP A 21 -7.78 6.66 -9.59
CA ASP A 21 -8.76 6.04 -10.49
C ASP A 21 -8.10 5.15 -11.52
N LEU A 22 -7.00 5.59 -12.14
CA LEU A 22 -6.21 4.75 -13.04
C LEU A 22 -5.70 3.49 -12.33
N ALA A 23 -5.17 3.62 -11.11
CA ALA A 23 -4.73 2.49 -10.31
C ALA A 23 -5.87 1.50 -10.03
N ARG A 24 -7.05 1.98 -9.65
CA ARG A 24 -8.24 1.11 -9.46
C ARG A 24 -8.66 0.41 -10.74
N THR A 25 -8.68 1.11 -11.88
CA THR A 25 -9.02 0.50 -13.18
C THR A 25 -8.01 -0.56 -13.60
N ALA A 26 -6.74 -0.39 -13.23
CA ALA A 26 -5.69 -1.39 -13.42
C ALA A 26 -5.77 -2.57 -12.43
N GLY A 27 -6.77 -2.60 -11.54
CA GLY A 27 -6.97 -3.64 -10.53
C GLY A 27 -6.05 -3.52 -9.32
N LEU A 28 -5.42 -2.37 -9.11
CA LEU A 28 -4.61 -2.07 -7.93
C LEU A 28 -5.51 -1.58 -6.78
N THR A 29 -5.09 -1.90 -5.55
CA THR A 29 -5.74 -1.42 -4.34
C THR A 29 -5.13 -0.08 -3.94
N VAL A 30 -5.98 0.92 -3.69
CA VAL A 30 -5.58 2.26 -3.27
C VAL A 30 -6.09 2.55 -1.86
N GLU A 31 -5.18 2.74 -0.91
CA GLU A 31 -5.47 3.10 0.47
C GLU A 31 -5.08 4.56 0.76
N ARG A 32 -6.00 5.32 1.37
CA ARG A 32 -5.76 6.71 1.77
C ARG A 32 -5.16 6.77 3.16
N LEU A 33 -4.05 7.47 3.31
CA LEU A 33 -3.33 7.61 4.58
C LEU A 33 -3.40 9.06 5.11
N PRO A 34 -3.23 9.27 6.43
CA PRO A 34 -3.16 10.60 7.01
C PRO A 34 -2.08 11.47 6.37
N GLY A 35 -2.38 12.76 6.23
CA GLY A 35 -1.49 13.75 5.64
C GLY A 35 -1.49 13.75 4.10
N GLY A 36 -2.57 13.28 3.46
CA GLY A 36 -2.70 13.28 2.00
C GLY A 36 -1.89 12.20 1.29
N ARG A 37 -1.26 11.28 2.04
CA ARG A 37 -0.48 10.18 1.48
C ARG A 37 -1.40 9.11 0.85
N ARG A 38 -0.82 8.34 -0.07
CA ARG A 38 -1.47 7.20 -0.74
C ARG A 38 -0.57 5.98 -0.68
N ARG A 39 -1.17 4.82 -0.42
CA ARG A 39 -0.53 3.54 -0.60
C ARG A 39 -1.24 2.82 -1.72
N ILE A 40 -0.48 2.44 -2.74
CA ILE A 40 -0.96 1.64 -3.86
C ILE A 40 -0.34 0.25 -3.72
N SER A 41 -1.16 -0.79 -3.73
CA SER A 41 -0.71 -2.18 -3.65
C SER A 41 -1.30 -3.00 -4.80
N ASP A 42 -0.50 -3.93 -5.31
CA ASP A 42 -0.94 -4.93 -6.26
C ASP A 42 -1.37 -6.20 -5.49
N PRO A 43 -2.63 -6.65 -5.61
CA PRO A 43 -3.12 -7.88 -4.99
C PRO A 43 -2.29 -9.12 -5.39
N ARG A 44 -1.79 -9.17 -6.63
CA ARG A 44 -0.99 -10.28 -7.17
C ARG A 44 0.39 -10.31 -6.53
N VAL A 45 1.03 -9.16 -6.37
CA VAL A 45 2.33 -9.06 -5.66
C VAL A 45 2.15 -9.47 -4.20
N THR A 46 1.04 -9.04 -3.57
CA THR A 46 0.72 -9.42 -2.19
C THR A 46 0.51 -10.93 -2.05
N ALA A 47 -0.27 -11.54 -2.96
CA ALA A 47 -0.49 -12.98 -3.00
C ALA A 47 0.83 -13.75 -3.20
N TRP A 48 1.66 -13.31 -4.14
CA TRP A 48 2.98 -13.91 -4.39
C TRP A 48 3.90 -13.83 -3.16
N LEU A 49 3.94 -12.69 -2.46
CA LEU A 49 4.72 -12.54 -1.23
C LEU A 49 4.21 -13.46 -0.11
N ASN A 50 2.89 -13.61 0.04
CA ASN A 50 2.31 -14.52 1.02
C ASN A 50 2.65 -15.98 0.69
N GLN A 51 2.54 -16.38 -0.58
CA GLN A 51 2.92 -17.72 -1.03
C GLN A 51 4.42 -17.97 -0.83
N ARG A 52 5.27 -16.97 -1.09
CA ARG A 52 6.71 -17.04 -0.80
C ARG A 52 6.97 -17.23 0.70
N ARG A 53 6.28 -16.48 1.56
CA ARG A 53 6.40 -16.62 3.03
C ARG A 53 5.94 -17.99 3.52
N GLN A 54 4.83 -18.51 2.99
CA GLN A 54 4.35 -19.86 3.29
C GLN A 54 5.37 -20.92 2.91
N ARG A 55 5.90 -20.87 1.68
CA ARG A 55 6.96 -21.80 1.24
C ARG A 55 8.19 -21.75 2.14
N LEU A 56 8.66 -20.55 2.52
CA LEU A 56 9.80 -20.41 3.42
C LEU A 56 9.53 -20.98 4.82
N ALA A 57 8.31 -20.81 5.33
CA ALA A 57 7.89 -21.38 6.61
C ALA A 57 7.79 -22.92 6.55
N GLU A 58 7.31 -23.46 5.44
CA GLU A 58 7.21 -24.91 5.19
C GLU A 58 8.58 -25.57 5.00
N THR A 59 9.54 -24.87 4.37
CA THR A 59 10.92 -25.39 4.21
C THR A 59 11.76 -25.32 5.47
N GLY A 60 11.24 -24.74 6.57
CA GLY A 60 11.83 -24.88 7.90
C GLY A 60 13.28 -24.42 8.01
N GLU A 61 13.73 -23.44 7.23
CA GLU A 61 15.05 -22.85 7.44
C GLU A 61 14.90 -21.74 8.49
N PRO A 62 15.21 -21.99 9.78
CA PRO A 62 15.24 -20.93 10.76
C PRO A 62 16.27 -19.92 10.29
N SER A 63 15.83 -18.68 10.06
CA SER A 63 16.71 -17.54 9.86
C SER A 63 17.77 -17.54 10.96
N ARG A 64 19.02 -17.92 10.65
CA ARG A 64 20.20 -17.76 11.53
C ARG A 64 20.58 -16.28 11.69
N ARG A 65 19.64 -15.46 12.13
CA ARG A 65 19.84 -14.10 12.67
C ARG A 65 18.71 -13.91 13.69
N ALA A 66 18.93 -13.76 14.99
CA ALA A 66 20.09 -13.23 15.67
C ALA A 66 20.31 -13.96 17.01
N ALA A 67 21.56 -14.40 17.22
CA ALA A 67 22.19 -14.46 18.52
C ALA A 67 22.85 -13.10 18.80
#